data_AF-Q5EN92-F1
#
_entry.id   AF-Q5EN92-F1
#
_cell.length_a   1.000
_cell.length_b   1.000
_cell.length_c   1.000
_cell.angle_alpha   90.00
_cell.angle_beta   90.00
_cell.angle_gamma   90.00
#
_symmetry.space_group_name_H-M   'P 1'
#
loop_
_entity.id
_entity.type
_entity.pdbx_description
1 polymer ?
#
loop_
_entity_poly.entity_id
_entity_poly.type
_entity_poly.pdbx_seq_one_letter_code
_entity_poly.pdbx_strand_id
1 'polypeptide(L)'
;TTLNADEAVARGCAIRCAMLSPTFKVRDIDVEDVTPYPIHLSWKDSTKDEIGNMEIFCRNHSFPASKMLTLKRKEPFELYAYYSQDAVIPHTEFDIGRFLIRNVTPSSTGESSKVKVKV
;
A
#
# COMPACT_ATOMS: atom_id res chain seq x y z
N THR A 1 -14.26 8.76 -32.02
CA THR A 1 -14.40 8.64 -30.56
C THR A 1 -15.82 9.00 -30.19
N THR A 2 -16.54 8.19 -29.41
CA THR A 2 -17.93 8.46 -29.01
C THR A 2 -18.06 9.23 -27.70
N LEU A 3 -16.94 9.46 -26.99
CA LEU A 3 -16.91 10.21 -25.74
C LEU A 3 -16.73 11.70 -25.98
N ASN A 4 -17.36 12.51 -25.11
CA ASN A 4 -17.11 13.94 -25.03
C ASN A 4 -15.73 14.18 -24.39
N ALA A 5 -14.82 14.84 -25.11
CA ALA A 5 -13.44 15.04 -24.68
C ALA A 5 -13.30 15.97 -23.46
N ASP A 6 -14.24 16.89 -23.27
CA ASP A 6 -14.18 17.90 -22.21
C ASP A 6 -14.77 17.38 -20.89
N GLU A 7 -15.79 16.52 -20.98
CA GLU A 7 -16.62 16.18 -19.82
C GLU A 7 -16.52 14.73 -19.35
N ALA A 8 -16.02 13.80 -20.19
CA ALA A 8 -16.05 12.37 -19.86
C ALA A 8 -15.31 12.04 -18.56
N VAL A 9 -14.16 12.67 -18.32
CA VAL A 9 -13.37 12.50 -17.09
C VAL A 9 -14.15 13.00 -15.87
N ALA A 10 -14.67 14.23 -15.93
CA ALA A 10 -15.43 14.83 -14.83
C ALA A 10 -16.69 14.02 -14.48
N ARG A 11 -17.41 13.52 -15.49
CA ARG A 11 -18.57 12.64 -15.31
C ARG A 11 -18.18 11.30 -14.67
N GLY A 12 -17.06 10.71 -15.09
CA GLY A 12 -16.52 9.50 -14.47
C GLY A 12 -16.16 9.70 -12.99
N CYS A 13 -15.50 10.82 -12.65
CA CYS A 13 -15.21 11.19 -11.27
C CYS A 13 -16.48 11.35 -10.43
N ALA A 14 -17.51 12.04 -10.96
CA ALA A 14 -18.78 12.21 -10.26
C ALA A 14 -19.48 10.87 -9.97
N ILE A 15 -19.44 9.93 -10.93
CA ILE A 15 -19.96 8.57 -10.73
C ILE A 15 -19.16 7.85 -9.63
N ARG A 16 -17.81 7.91 -9.66
CA ARG A 16 -16.97 7.29 -8.62
C ARG A 16 -17.25 7.88 -7.24
N CYS A 17 -17.41 9.19 -7.12
CA CYS A 17 -17.81 9.84 -5.88
C CYS A 17 -19.17 9.35 -5.39
N ALA A 18 -20.15 9.21 -6.29
CA ALA A 18 -21.47 8.68 -5.94
C ALA A 18 -21.42 7.23 -5.45
N MET A 19 -20.57 6.38 -6.04
CA MET A 19 -20.36 5.00 -5.58
C MET A 19 -19.75 4.91 -4.18
N LEU A 20 -18.89 5.86 -3.80
CA LEU A 20 -18.25 5.91 -2.48
C LEU A 20 -19.16 6.54 -1.41
N SER A 21 -20.27 7.16 -1.80
CA SER A 21 -21.17 7.85 -0.88
C SER A 21 -22.00 6.86 -0.07
N PRO A 22 -22.03 6.95 1.27
CA PRO A 22 -22.92 6.12 2.09
C PRO A 22 -24.39 6.54 1.98
N THR A 23 -24.69 7.73 1.47
CA THR A 23 -26.04 8.31 1.44
C THR A 23 -26.74 8.20 0.09
N PHE A 24 -26.01 7.89 -0.99
CA PHE A 24 -26.54 7.85 -2.34
C PHE A 24 -26.14 6.54 -3.01
N LYS A 25 -27.12 5.78 -3.52
CA LYS A 25 -26.87 4.46 -4.13
C LYS A 25 -26.96 4.55 -5.64
N VAL A 26 -25.86 4.28 -6.32
CA VAL A 26 -25.78 4.11 -7.78
C VAL A 26 -25.60 2.64 -8.12
N ARG A 27 -25.60 2.31 -9.42
CA ARG A 27 -25.22 0.97 -9.88
C ARG A 27 -23.75 0.71 -9.55
N ASP A 28 -23.46 -0.46 -9.00
CA ASP A 28 -22.08 -0.90 -8.80
C ASP A 28 -21.41 -1.19 -10.14
N ILE A 29 -20.22 -0.63 -10.31
CA ILE A 29 -19.36 -0.79 -11.47
C ILE A 29 -18.01 -1.22 -10.93
N ASP A 30 -17.55 -2.41 -11.33
CA ASP A 30 -16.21 -2.86 -10.99
C ASP A 30 -15.19 -2.13 -11.87
N VAL A 31 -14.24 -1.47 -11.23
CA VAL A 31 -13.14 -0.76 -11.89
C VAL A 31 -11.85 -1.29 -11.30
N GLU A 32 -11.07 -1.97 -12.12
CA GLU A 32 -9.68 -2.32 -11.82
C GLU A 32 -8.76 -1.39 -12.59
N ASP A 33 -7.72 -0.92 -11.90
CA ASP A 33 -6.63 -0.13 -12.45
C ASP A 33 -5.31 -0.86 -12.15
N VAL A 34 -4.17 -0.20 -12.33
CA VAL A 34 -2.85 -0.77 -12.09
C VAL A 34 -1.95 0.13 -11.24
N THR A 35 -1.04 -0.48 -10.48
CA THR A 35 0.07 0.24 -9.83
C THR A 35 1.24 0.34 -10.82
N PRO A 36 1.51 1.52 -11.42
CA PRO A 36 2.42 1.63 -12.57
C PRO A 36 3.90 1.38 -12.23
N TYR A 37 4.28 1.40 -10.95
CA TYR A 37 5.66 1.26 -10.48
C TYR A 37 5.74 0.24 -9.35
N PRO A 38 6.82 -0.57 -9.29
CA PRO A 38 7.03 -1.49 -8.19
C PRO A 38 7.18 -0.78 -6.84
N ILE A 39 6.54 -1.31 -5.80
CA ILE A 39 6.57 -0.77 -4.44
C ILE A 39 7.19 -1.80 -3.50
N HIS A 40 8.22 -1.39 -2.77
CA HIS A 40 8.89 -2.18 -1.75
C HIS A 40 8.56 -1.69 -0.35
N LEU A 41 8.60 -2.63 0.61
CA LEU A 41 8.67 -2.34 2.03
C LEU A 41 9.96 -2.87 2.62
N SER A 42 10.56 -2.07 3.51
CA SER A 42 11.71 -2.50 4.30
C SER A 42 11.51 -2.20 5.79
N TRP A 43 12.21 -2.98 6.62
CA TRP A 43 12.17 -2.88 8.08
C TRP A 43 13.46 -3.42 8.71
N LYS A 44 13.87 -2.89 9.85
CA LYS A 44 15.00 -3.45 10.61
C LYS A 44 14.59 -4.78 11.24
N ASP A 45 15.29 -5.90 11.01
CA ASP A 45 14.98 -7.18 11.66
C ASP A 45 15.36 -7.14 13.15
N SER A 46 14.52 -7.75 14.00
CA SER A 46 14.75 -7.81 15.45
C SER A 46 15.75 -8.90 15.87
N THR A 47 16.11 -9.82 14.97
CA THR A 47 16.85 -11.03 15.34
C THR A 47 18.28 -11.09 14.80
N LYS A 48 18.60 -10.35 13.74
CA LYS A 48 19.88 -10.50 13.02
C LYS A 48 20.61 -9.21 12.66
N ASP A 49 20.14 -8.04 13.10
CA ASP A 49 20.61 -6.73 12.60
C ASP A 49 20.56 -6.60 11.06
N GLU A 50 19.87 -7.52 10.38
CA GLU A 50 19.61 -7.50 8.94
C GLU A 50 18.44 -6.55 8.63
N ILE A 51 18.39 -6.03 7.41
CA ILE A 51 17.26 -5.25 6.92
C ILE A 51 16.35 -6.19 6.13
N GLY A 52 15.15 -6.43 6.65
CA GLY A 52 14.10 -7.12 5.91
C GLY A 52 13.60 -6.26 4.77
N ASN A 53 13.40 -6.86 3.60
CA ASN A 53 12.99 -6.19 2.37
C ASN A 53 12.01 -7.08 1.60
N MET A 54 10.91 -6.51 1.10
CA MET A 54 9.93 -7.25 0.32
C MET A 54 9.26 -6.35 -0.73
N GLU A 55 9.21 -6.83 -1.98
CA GLU A 55 8.35 -6.23 -3.00
C GLU A 55 6.88 -6.53 -2.68
N ILE A 56 6.08 -5.48 -2.49
CA ILE A 56 4.65 -5.59 -2.18
C ILE A 56 3.83 -5.56 -3.45
N PHE A 57 4.09 -4.65 -4.38
CA PHE A 57 3.38 -4.58 -5.65
C PHE A 57 4.40 -4.53 -6.77
N CYS A 58 4.27 -5.40 -7.75
CA CYS A 58 5.11 -5.37 -8.94
C CYS A 58 4.61 -4.30 -9.92
N ARG A 59 5.40 -4.03 -10.96
CA ARG A 59 5.00 -3.11 -12.03
C ARG A 59 3.68 -3.57 -12.67
N ASN A 60 2.74 -2.64 -12.79
CA ASN A 60 1.40 -2.83 -13.33
C ASN A 60 0.56 -3.89 -12.57
N HIS A 61 0.83 -4.11 -11.29
CA HIS A 61 -0.02 -4.98 -10.46
C HIS A 61 -1.46 -4.41 -10.41
N SER A 62 -2.48 -5.27 -10.50
CA SER A 62 -3.89 -4.83 -10.44
C SER A 62 -4.18 -4.10 -9.12
N PHE A 63 -5.00 -3.06 -9.20
CA PHE A 63 -5.42 -2.21 -8.10
C PHE A 63 -6.95 -2.05 -8.15
N PRO A 64 -7.68 -2.10 -7.02
CA PRO A 64 -7.19 -2.19 -5.65
C PRO A 64 -6.70 -3.59 -5.26
N ALA A 65 -5.55 -3.65 -4.58
CA ALA A 65 -5.00 -4.88 -4.03
C ALA A 65 -4.56 -4.68 -2.58
N SER A 66 -4.43 -5.77 -1.83
CA SER A 66 -3.83 -5.74 -0.50
C SER A 66 -2.95 -6.95 -0.26
N LYS A 67 -1.83 -6.75 0.44
CA LYS A 67 -0.95 -7.84 0.91
C LYS A 67 -0.84 -7.81 2.43
N MET A 68 -0.84 -9.00 3.04
CA MET A 68 -0.70 -9.16 4.48
C MET A 68 0.73 -9.57 4.81
N LEU A 69 1.51 -8.66 5.38
CA LEU A 69 2.83 -8.93 5.93
C LEU A 69 2.70 -9.40 7.39
N THR A 70 3.44 -10.44 7.76
CA THR A 70 3.48 -10.96 9.13
C THR A 70 4.90 -10.84 9.68
N LEU A 71 5.08 -10.06 10.74
CA LEU A 71 6.36 -9.83 11.40
C LEU A 71 6.32 -10.31 12.84
N LYS A 72 7.43 -10.83 13.35
CA LYS A 72 7.59 -11.16 14.77
C LYS A 72 8.37 -10.04 15.45
N ARG A 73 7.78 -9.37 16.44
CA ARG A 73 8.33 -8.15 17.04
C ARG A 73 8.13 -8.11 18.56
N LYS A 74 9.13 -7.62 19.29
CA LYS A 74 9.05 -7.42 20.75
C LYS A 74 8.76 -5.98 21.15
N GLU A 75 9.08 -5.04 20.27
CA GLU A 75 9.03 -3.60 20.52
C GLU A 75 8.55 -2.85 19.27
N PRO A 76 8.19 -1.56 19.40
CA PRO A 76 7.83 -0.71 18.27
C PRO A 76 8.90 -0.73 17.18
N PHE A 77 8.46 -0.67 15.91
CA PHE A 77 9.37 -0.73 14.77
C PHE A 77 8.85 0.14 13.62
N GLU A 78 9.73 0.47 12.70
CA GLU A 78 9.41 1.28 11.52
C GLU A 78 9.29 0.41 10.27
N LEU A 79 8.33 0.76 9.42
CA LEU A 79 8.21 0.30 8.04
C LEU A 79 8.52 1.47 7.11
N TYR A 80 9.32 1.20 6.09
CA TYR A 80 9.65 2.17 5.06
C TYR A 80 9.19 1.69 3.69
N ALA A 81 8.33 2.47 3.05
CA ALA A 81 7.78 2.24 1.73
C ALA A 81 8.48 3.11 0.70
N TYR A 82 8.89 2.51 -0.41
CA TYR A 82 9.61 3.20 -1.47
C TYR A 82 9.42 2.48 -2.82
N TYR A 83 9.56 3.22 -3.92
CA TYR A 83 9.64 2.64 -5.26
C TYR A 83 10.97 1.92 -5.46
N SER A 84 11.00 0.84 -6.23
CA SER A 84 12.26 0.13 -6.48
C SER A 84 13.31 1.06 -7.11
N GLN A 85 14.58 0.96 -6.68
CA GLN A 85 15.66 1.88 -7.12
C GLN A 85 16.03 1.75 -8.60
N ASP A 86 15.71 0.62 -9.22
CA ASP A 86 15.85 0.36 -10.64
C ASP A 86 14.61 0.81 -11.45
N ALA A 87 13.54 1.25 -10.79
CA ALA A 87 12.34 1.72 -11.46
C ALA A 87 12.56 3.11 -12.08
N VAL A 88 12.18 3.25 -13.36
CA VAL A 88 12.12 4.56 -14.01
C VAL A 88 10.79 5.21 -13.64
N ILE A 89 10.81 6.03 -12.59
CA ILE A 89 9.68 6.84 -12.14
C ILE A 89 9.82 8.28 -12.66
N PRO A 90 8.71 9.01 -12.87
CA PRO A 90 8.74 10.41 -13.33
C PRO A 90 9.13 11.40 -12.22
N HIS A 91 9.43 10.90 -11.02
CA HIS A 91 9.76 11.67 -9.83
C HIS A 91 11.24 11.51 -9.47
N THR A 92 11.80 12.51 -8.78
CA THR A 92 13.18 12.45 -8.28
C THR A 92 13.30 11.68 -6.96
N GLU A 93 12.21 11.59 -6.19
CA GLU A 93 12.16 10.91 -4.90
C GLU A 93 11.54 9.51 -5.04
N PHE A 94 12.22 8.51 -4.49
CA PHE A 94 11.75 7.13 -4.47
C PHE A 94 10.97 6.80 -3.19
N ASP A 95 11.09 7.63 -2.16
CA ASP A 95 10.45 7.47 -0.86
C ASP A 95 8.94 7.70 -0.97
N ILE A 96 8.15 6.71 -0.58
CA ILE A 96 6.68 6.84 -0.51
C ILE A 96 6.28 7.27 0.91
N GLY A 97 6.89 6.65 1.93
CA GLY A 97 6.58 7.01 3.31
C GLY A 97 7.24 6.15 4.38
N ARG A 98 7.23 6.64 5.61
CA ARG A 98 7.70 5.95 6.82
C ARG A 98 6.57 5.82 7.81
N PHE A 99 6.40 4.61 8.35
CA PHE A 99 5.30 4.28 9.25
C PHE A 99 5.85 3.66 10.53
N LEU A 100 5.65 4.34 11.65
CA LEU A 100 6.03 3.83 12.97
C LEU A 100 4.89 3.01 13.58
N ILE A 101 5.14 1.72 13.77
CA ILE A 101 4.19 0.80 14.39
C ILE A 101 4.40 0.82 15.90
N ARG A 102 3.50 1.51 16.59
CA ARG A 102 3.52 1.68 18.06
C ARG A 102 2.77 0.57 18.79
N ASN A 103 2.88 0.57 20.12
CA ASN A 103 2.16 -0.33 21.03
C ASN A 103 2.41 -1.83 20.75
N VAL A 104 3.59 -2.15 20.21
CA VAL A 104 4.04 -3.54 20.07
C VAL A 104 4.70 -3.93 21.37
N THR A 105 4.08 -4.87 22.08
CA THR A 105 4.61 -5.44 23.32
C THR A 105 4.96 -6.91 23.12
N PRO A 106 5.87 -7.47 23.91
CA PRO A 106 6.12 -8.91 23.93
C PRO A 106 4.85 -9.70 24.25
N SER A 107 4.85 -11.00 23.91
CA SER A 107 3.80 -11.92 24.33
C SER A 107 3.81 -12.08 25.86
N SER A 108 2.77 -12.73 26.41
CA SER A 108 2.71 -13.08 27.83
C SER A 108 3.89 -13.93 28.32
N THR A 109 4.61 -14.60 27.41
CA THR A 109 5.81 -15.40 27.69
C THR A 109 7.12 -14.61 27.54
N GLY A 110 7.07 -13.32 27.18
CA GLY A 110 8.26 -12.49 26.93
C GLY A 110 8.89 -12.69 25.54
N GLU A 111 8.23 -13.44 24.66
CA GLU A 111 8.67 -13.69 23.29
C GLU A 111 8.14 -12.64 22.31
N SER A 112 8.60 -12.69 21.06
CA SER A 112 8.15 -11.80 20.00
C SER A 112 6.66 -12.03 19.68
N SER A 113 5.87 -10.96 19.69
CA SER A 113 4.48 -10.95 19.26
C SER A 113 4.36 -11.01 17.74
N LYS A 114 3.31 -11.68 17.25
CA LYS A 114 2.98 -11.75 15.82
C LYS A 114 2.20 -10.49 15.43
N VAL A 115 2.84 -9.60 14.68
CA VAL A 115 2.23 -8.38 14.13
C VAL A 115 1.85 -8.63 12.68
N LYS A 116 0.57 -8.41 12.34
CA LYS A 116 0.07 -8.48 10.97
C LYS A 116 -0.17 -7.08 10.44
N VAL A 117 0.48 -6.73 9.34
CA VAL A 117 0.34 -5.43 8.68
C VAL A 117 -0.29 -5.67 7.32
N LYS A 118 -1.47 -5.07 7.10
CA LYS A 118 -2.13 -5.06 5.80
C LYS A 118 -1.68 -3.81 5.06
N VAL A 119 -1.11 -4.03 3.88
CA VAL A 119 -0.62 -3.01 2.96
C VAL A 119 -1.55 -2.98 1.76
#